data_AF-A0A495XTF2-F1
#
_entry.id   AF-A0A495XTF2-F1
#
_cell.length_a   1.000
_cell.length_b   1.000
_cell.length_c   1.000
_cell.angle_alpha   90.00
_cell.angle_beta   90.00
_cell.angle_gamma   90.00
#
_symmetry.space_group_name_H-M   'P 1'
#
loop_
_entity.id
_entity.type
_entity.pdbx_description
1 polymer ?
#
loop_
_entity_poly.entity_id
_entity_poly.type
_entity_poly.pdbx_seq_one_letter_code
_entity_poly.pdbx_strand_id
1 'polypeptide(L)'
;MNNPPLAAAEFVLALAAGTTINDDRLRPAGGRWYVVGRWRKGKVFVGWVGGVWRLQRGDELLGEVLVEDGDFPWLSGRFRPQPAFAEVKPLFDEELALTEALADSDSAEDVEAWERVYERIAGALTLVAPHGPVPEFLLHVQGDEAWFRWSDEPFTDDRG
;
A
#
# COMPACT_ATOMS: atom_id res chain seq x y z
N MET A 1 -16.67 -13.01 -2.56
CA MET A 1 -15.90 -12.50 -3.70
C MET A 1 -14.46 -12.81 -3.34
N ASN A 2 -13.84 -13.68 -4.13
CA ASN A 2 -12.62 -14.36 -3.76
C ASN A 2 -11.45 -13.42 -4.00
N ASN A 3 -10.90 -12.83 -2.92
CA ASN A 3 -9.53 -12.33 -2.94
C ASN A 3 -8.62 -13.48 -3.42
N PRO A 4 -7.65 -13.25 -4.33
CA PRO A 4 -6.62 -14.23 -4.58
C PRO A 4 -5.94 -14.61 -3.25
N PRO A 5 -5.50 -15.87 -3.09
CA PRO A 5 -4.90 -16.32 -1.84
C PRO A 5 -3.66 -15.46 -1.56
N LEU A 6 -3.63 -14.87 -0.36
CA LEU A 6 -2.59 -14.01 0.23
C LEU A 6 -1.15 -14.59 0.19
N ALA A 7 -0.93 -15.75 -0.42
CA ALA A 7 0.35 -16.46 -0.45
C ALA A 7 1.43 -15.77 -1.31
N ALA A 8 1.07 -14.96 -2.31
CA ALA A 8 2.03 -14.19 -3.11
C ALA A 8 2.65 -12.99 -2.34
N ALA A 9 1.90 -12.42 -1.39
CA ALA A 9 2.34 -11.25 -0.62
C ALA A 9 3.09 -11.61 0.67
N GLU A 10 3.15 -12.90 1.03
CA GLU A 10 3.80 -13.39 2.25
C GLU A 10 5.33 -13.35 2.18
N PHE A 11 5.93 -13.37 0.98
CA PHE A 11 7.38 -13.56 0.85
C PHE A 11 8.24 -12.32 1.14
N VAL A 12 7.65 -11.12 1.23
CA VAL A 12 8.39 -9.87 1.49
C VAL A 12 8.13 -9.27 2.89
N LEU A 13 7.28 -9.86 3.75
CA LEU A 13 6.98 -9.24 5.06
C LEU A 13 6.78 -10.21 6.24
N ALA A 14 7.78 -11.02 6.57
CA ALA A 14 7.81 -11.70 7.86
C ALA A 14 8.25 -10.73 8.99
N LEU A 15 7.29 -10.09 9.69
CA LEU A 15 7.30 -9.91 11.17
C LEU A 15 6.18 -8.99 11.73
N ALA A 16 5.51 -9.52 12.77
CA ALA A 16 4.92 -8.87 13.95
C ALA A 16 3.42 -8.49 13.99
N ALA A 17 2.62 -9.49 14.38
CA ALA A 17 1.57 -9.50 15.42
C ALA A 17 0.70 -8.24 15.60
N GLY A 18 -0.55 -8.37 15.13
CA GLY A 18 -1.64 -7.40 15.29
C GLY A 18 -1.92 -6.97 16.73
N THR A 19 -2.11 -5.67 16.91
CA THR A 19 -2.71 -5.08 18.10
C THR A 19 -3.54 -3.88 17.66
N THR A 20 -4.87 -3.97 17.71
CA THR A 20 -5.78 -2.82 17.49
C THR A 20 -5.68 -1.84 18.66
N ILE A 21 -5.54 -0.52 18.39
CA ILE A 21 -5.64 0.53 19.41
C ILE A 21 -7.04 1.14 19.36
N ASN A 22 -7.76 1.08 20.49
CA ASN A 22 -9.06 1.71 20.70
C ASN A 22 -8.87 2.98 21.56
N ASP A 23 -8.54 4.14 20.96
CA ASP A 23 -8.64 5.44 21.63
C ASP A 23 -9.74 6.30 20.97
N ASP A 24 -10.81 6.55 21.73
CA ASP A 24 -12.04 7.20 21.26
C ASP A 24 -11.93 8.73 21.13
N ARG A 25 -10.83 9.37 21.55
CA ARG A 25 -10.71 10.85 21.58
C ARG A 25 -10.40 11.50 20.23
N LEU A 26 -10.06 10.71 19.20
CA LEU A 26 -9.69 11.19 17.86
C LEU A 26 -10.66 10.73 16.75
N ARG A 27 -11.81 10.13 17.12
CA ARG A 27 -12.73 9.44 16.20
C ARG A 27 -13.63 10.42 15.41
N PRO A 28 -13.46 10.61 14.09
CA PRO A 28 -14.54 11.14 13.24
C PRO A 28 -15.67 10.11 13.11
N ALA A 29 -16.90 10.56 12.87
CA ALA A 29 -18.09 9.72 12.93
C ALA A 29 -18.05 8.54 11.93
N GLY A 30 -17.88 7.32 12.45
CA GLY A 30 -18.24 6.07 11.75
C GLY A 30 -17.11 5.14 11.30
N GLY A 31 -15.83 5.52 11.41
CA GLY A 31 -14.71 4.66 10.99
C GLY A 31 -14.04 3.87 12.12
N ARG A 32 -13.33 2.79 11.77
CA ARG A 32 -12.52 1.98 12.70
C ARG A 32 -11.04 2.25 12.47
N TRP A 33 -10.28 2.39 13.54
CA TRP A 33 -8.82 2.50 13.49
C TRP A 33 -8.17 1.12 13.29
N TYR A 34 -7.15 1.08 12.46
CA TYR A 34 -6.29 -0.08 12.26
C TYR A 34 -4.85 0.32 12.57
N VAL A 35 -4.16 -0.48 13.38
CA VAL A 35 -2.73 -0.28 13.60
C VAL A 35 -1.99 -0.90 12.43
N VAL A 36 -1.19 -0.07 11.74
CA VAL A 36 -0.36 -0.48 10.59
C VAL A 36 1.11 -0.70 11.01
N GLY A 37 1.42 -0.61 12.32
CA GLY A 37 2.72 -1.02 12.87
C GLY A 37 3.14 -0.27 14.14
N ARG A 38 4.17 -0.79 14.81
CA ARG A 38 4.86 -0.16 15.96
C ARG A 38 6.38 -0.21 15.73
N TRP A 39 7.03 0.95 15.62
CA TRP A 39 8.51 1.01 15.52
C TRP A 39 9.18 1.16 16.90
N ARG A 40 10.46 0.77 17.00
CA ARG A 40 11.25 0.88 18.25
C ARG A 40 11.29 2.35 18.71
N LYS A 41 10.83 2.63 19.93
CA LYS A 41 10.53 3.96 20.54
C LYS A 41 9.03 4.35 20.61
N GLY A 42 8.11 3.44 20.27
CA GLY A 42 6.72 3.55 20.73
C GLY A 42 5.80 4.46 19.91
N LYS A 43 6.22 4.86 18.70
CA LYS A 43 5.28 5.40 17.71
C LYS A 43 4.45 4.27 17.11
N VAL A 44 3.16 4.51 16.96
CA VAL A 44 2.21 3.59 16.34
C VAL A 44 1.66 4.26 15.08
N PHE A 45 1.70 3.54 13.96
CA PHE A 45 1.10 4.00 12.72
C PHE A 45 -0.36 3.60 12.67
N VAL A 46 -1.21 4.53 12.29
CA VAL A 46 -2.66 4.35 12.31
C VAL A 46 -3.21 4.52 10.89
N GLY A 47 -3.78 3.45 10.36
CA GLY A 47 -4.59 3.41 9.17
C GLY A 47 -6.05 3.60 9.58
N TRP A 48 -6.84 4.23 8.72
CA TRP A 48 -8.25 4.52 9.01
C TRP A 48 -9.14 3.86 7.97
N VAL A 49 -9.98 2.92 8.40
CA VAL A 49 -11.10 2.41 7.59
C VAL A 49 -12.19 3.46 7.54
N GLY A 50 -12.66 3.73 6.32
CA GLY A 50 -13.44 4.90 5.92
C GLY A 50 -12.58 6.00 5.29
N GLY A 51 -11.26 5.87 5.33
CA GLY A 51 -10.30 6.87 4.86
C GLY A 51 -10.16 6.97 3.38
N VAL A 52 -10.13 8.21 2.88
CA VAL A 52 -9.77 8.49 1.49
C VAL A 52 -8.28 8.79 1.43
N TRP A 53 -7.54 7.89 0.81
CA TRP A 53 -6.14 8.06 0.44
C TRP A 53 -6.06 8.54 -0.99
N ARG A 54 -5.09 9.39 -1.30
CA ARG A 54 -4.96 10.00 -2.63
C ARG A 54 -3.64 9.59 -3.25
N LEU A 55 -3.69 9.08 -4.48
CA LEU A 55 -2.52 8.84 -5.30
C LEU A 55 -2.27 10.08 -6.17
N GLN A 56 -1.07 10.63 -6.09
CA GLN A 56 -0.70 11.88 -6.77
C GLN A 56 0.60 11.73 -7.57
N ARG A 57 0.73 12.56 -8.61
CA ARG A 57 1.98 12.81 -9.35
C ARG A 57 2.27 14.30 -9.29
N GLY A 58 3.18 14.71 -8.41
CA GLY A 58 3.30 16.13 -8.06
C GLY A 58 1.97 16.65 -7.50
N ASP A 59 1.42 17.70 -8.11
CA ASP A 59 0.12 18.28 -7.72
C ASP A 59 -1.09 17.62 -8.42
N GLU A 60 -0.87 16.68 -9.33
CA GLU A 60 -1.93 16.04 -10.11
C GLU A 60 -2.52 14.81 -9.38
N LEU A 61 -3.85 14.80 -9.21
CA LEU A 61 -4.56 13.66 -8.62
C LEU A 61 -4.75 12.55 -9.65
N LEU A 62 -4.18 11.38 -9.36
CA LEU A 62 -4.32 10.19 -10.19
C LEU A 62 -5.47 9.29 -9.71
N GLY A 63 -5.75 9.24 -8.42
CA GLY A 63 -6.83 8.40 -7.93
C GLY A 63 -7.04 8.50 -6.44
N GLU A 64 -8.15 7.93 -5.99
CA GLU A 64 -8.51 7.88 -4.59
C GLU A 64 -8.76 6.43 -4.16
N VAL A 65 -8.22 6.02 -3.01
CA VAL A 65 -8.53 4.74 -2.39
C VAL A 65 -9.42 5.02 -1.18
N LEU A 66 -10.67 4.58 -1.24
CA LEU A 66 -11.55 4.52 -0.08
C LEU A 66 -11.26 3.22 0.67
N VAL A 67 -10.60 3.32 1.81
CA VAL A 67 -10.24 2.15 2.63
C VAL A 67 -11.51 1.56 3.25
N GLU A 68 -11.79 0.31 2.95
CA GLU A 68 -12.97 -0.43 3.42
C GLU A 68 -12.60 -1.47 4.47
N ASP A 69 -11.39 -2.04 4.39
CA ASP A 69 -10.89 -3.03 5.33
C ASP A 69 -9.37 -2.91 5.53
N GLY A 70 -8.84 -3.66 6.50
CA GLY A 70 -7.42 -3.74 6.76
C GLY A 70 -7.05 -5.04 7.47
N ASP A 71 -6.07 -5.74 6.92
CA ASP A 71 -5.46 -6.91 7.53
C ASP A 71 -3.96 -6.67 7.62
N PHE A 72 -3.47 -6.33 8.83
CA PHE A 72 -2.09 -5.90 9.04
C PHE A 72 -1.12 -6.89 8.36
N PRO A 73 -0.19 -6.40 7.52
CA PRO A 73 0.26 -5.01 7.31
C PRO A 73 -0.51 -4.21 6.24
N TRP A 74 -1.55 -4.78 5.64
CA TRP A 74 -2.24 -4.26 4.47
C TRP A 74 -3.53 -3.50 4.80
N LEU A 75 -3.81 -2.47 4.01
CA LEU A 75 -5.11 -1.83 3.89
C LEU A 75 -5.71 -2.18 2.53
N SER A 76 -7.02 -2.33 2.47
CA SER A 76 -7.73 -2.63 1.23
C SER A 76 -8.98 -1.77 1.07
N GLY A 77 -9.38 -1.55 -0.17
CA GLY A 77 -10.56 -0.77 -0.44
C GLY A 77 -10.81 -0.49 -1.91
N ARG A 78 -11.74 0.45 -2.15
CA ARG A 78 -12.17 0.82 -3.50
C ARG A 78 -11.28 1.89 -4.09
N PHE A 79 -10.70 1.60 -5.25
CA PHE A 79 -9.95 2.56 -6.03
C PHE A 79 -10.85 3.28 -7.03
N ARG A 80 -10.75 4.62 -7.02
CA ARG A 80 -11.44 5.52 -7.94
C ARG A 80 -10.39 6.20 -8.80
N PRO A 81 -10.10 5.69 -10.01
CA PRO A 81 -9.13 6.30 -10.89
C PRO A 81 -9.64 7.65 -11.40
N GLN A 82 -8.74 8.62 -11.49
CA GLN A 82 -8.94 9.86 -12.25
C GLN A 82 -8.44 9.66 -13.69
N PRO A 83 -8.82 10.53 -14.65
CA PRO A 83 -8.39 10.39 -16.05
C PRO A 83 -6.87 10.29 -16.22
N ALA A 84 -6.10 11.02 -15.41
CA ALA A 84 -4.63 11.01 -15.44
C ALA A 84 -4.02 9.64 -15.03
N PHE A 85 -4.77 8.79 -14.33
CA PHE A 85 -4.32 7.43 -13.99
C PHE A 85 -4.02 6.59 -15.22
N ALA A 86 -4.71 6.84 -16.34
CA ALA A 86 -4.55 6.05 -17.57
C ALA A 86 -3.10 6.03 -18.07
N GLU A 87 -2.31 7.07 -17.77
CA GLU A 87 -0.88 7.16 -18.13
C GLU A 87 0.02 6.25 -17.30
N VAL A 88 -0.35 5.97 -16.05
CA VAL A 88 0.43 5.15 -15.12
C VAL A 88 -0.16 3.77 -14.90
N LYS A 89 -1.41 3.53 -15.32
CA LYS A 89 -2.07 2.23 -15.23
C LYS A 89 -1.21 1.07 -15.76
N PRO A 90 -0.49 1.20 -16.90
CA PRO A 90 0.37 0.12 -17.38
C PRO A 90 1.48 -0.27 -16.40
N LEU A 91 1.98 0.68 -15.58
CA LEU A 91 3.00 0.37 -14.56
C LEU A 91 2.42 -0.48 -13.44
N PHE A 92 1.19 -0.20 -13.00
CA PHE A 92 0.50 -1.02 -12.00
C PHE A 92 0.11 -2.39 -12.55
N ASP A 93 -0.30 -2.47 -13.83
CA ASP A 93 -0.58 -3.75 -14.47
C ASP A 93 0.69 -4.61 -14.58
N GLU A 94 1.85 -4.00 -14.87
CA GLU A 94 3.15 -4.67 -14.92
C GLU A 94 3.62 -5.13 -13.54
N GLU A 95 3.50 -4.26 -12.53
CA GLU A 95 3.82 -4.56 -11.13
C GLU A 95 3.01 -5.76 -10.61
N LEU A 96 1.71 -5.79 -10.93
CA LEU A 96 0.82 -6.88 -10.55
C LEU A 96 1.20 -8.19 -11.24
N ALA A 97 1.49 -8.15 -12.54
CA ALA A 97 1.90 -9.33 -13.30
C ALA A 97 3.22 -9.93 -12.76
N LEU A 98 4.17 -9.08 -12.38
CA LEU A 98 5.43 -9.51 -11.77
C LEU A 98 5.22 -10.08 -10.36
N THR A 99 4.32 -9.50 -9.57
CA THR A 99 3.94 -10.04 -8.26
C THR A 99 3.31 -11.42 -8.39
N GLU A 100 2.43 -11.62 -9.38
CA GLU A 100 1.84 -12.93 -9.68
C GLU A 100 2.89 -13.94 -10.14
N ALA A 101 3.86 -13.52 -10.97
CA ALA A 101 4.95 -14.38 -11.42
C ALA A 101 5.86 -14.80 -10.25
N LEU A 102 6.16 -13.88 -9.33
CA LEU A 102 6.94 -14.16 -8.13
C LEU A 102 6.27 -15.19 -7.22
N ALA A 103 4.94 -15.23 -7.18
CA ALA A 103 4.19 -16.23 -6.43
C ALA A 103 4.45 -17.67 -6.91
N ASP A 104 4.75 -17.82 -8.21
CA ASP A 104 5.05 -19.10 -8.84
C ASP A 104 6.57 -19.40 -8.88
N SER A 105 7.42 -18.38 -8.80
CA SER A 105 8.88 -18.47 -8.96
C SER A 105 9.61 -17.32 -8.26
N ASP A 106 10.38 -17.62 -7.20
CA ASP A 106 11.25 -16.65 -6.52
C ASP A 106 12.62 -16.51 -7.22
N SER A 107 12.63 -16.36 -8.56
CA SER A 107 13.88 -16.17 -9.28
C SER A 107 14.45 -14.78 -9.02
N ALA A 108 15.78 -14.66 -8.92
CA ALA A 108 16.43 -13.36 -8.72
C ALA A 108 16.11 -12.38 -9.86
N GLU A 109 15.91 -12.87 -11.08
CA GLU A 109 15.55 -12.05 -12.24
C GLU A 109 14.14 -11.46 -12.11
N ASP A 110 13.18 -12.26 -11.63
CA ASP A 110 11.80 -11.82 -11.40
C ASP A 110 11.73 -10.80 -10.26
N VAL A 111 12.52 -11.01 -9.20
CA VAL A 111 12.63 -10.07 -8.06
C VAL A 111 13.20 -8.74 -8.54
N GLU A 112 14.33 -8.76 -9.26
CA GLU A 112 14.93 -7.53 -9.81
C GLU A 112 13.99 -6.81 -10.79
N ALA A 113 13.21 -7.55 -11.58
CA ALA A 113 12.23 -6.96 -12.48
C ALA A 113 11.13 -6.24 -11.71
N TRP A 114 10.58 -6.88 -10.68
CA TRP A 114 9.58 -6.27 -9.80
C TRP A 114 10.12 -5.04 -9.08
N GLU A 115 11.33 -5.12 -8.51
CA GLU A 115 11.98 -4.00 -7.82
C GLU A 115 12.14 -2.77 -8.73
N ARG A 116 12.53 -2.96 -9.99
CA ARG A 116 12.66 -1.85 -10.96
C ARG A 116 11.33 -1.15 -11.22
N VAL A 117 10.25 -1.91 -11.32
CA VAL A 117 8.90 -1.34 -11.54
C VAL A 117 8.43 -0.63 -10.27
N TYR A 118 8.64 -1.24 -9.10
CA TYR A 118 8.34 -0.63 -7.81
C TYR A 118 9.08 0.69 -7.61
N GLU A 119 10.40 0.73 -7.82
CA GLU A 119 11.21 1.95 -7.69
C GLU A 119 10.71 3.06 -8.63
N ARG A 120 10.26 2.70 -9.83
CA ARG A 120 9.68 3.65 -10.78
C ARG A 120 8.35 4.22 -10.31
N ILE A 121 7.49 3.40 -9.69
CA ILE A 121 6.23 3.83 -9.10
C ILE A 121 6.50 4.74 -7.89
N ALA A 122 7.31 4.29 -6.93
CA ALA A 122 7.65 5.03 -5.71
C ALA A 122 8.41 6.33 -5.99
N GLY A 123 9.24 6.37 -7.04
CA GLY A 123 9.97 7.57 -7.45
C GLY A 123 9.12 8.59 -8.23
N ALA A 124 8.05 8.16 -8.88
CA ALA A 124 7.19 9.04 -9.69
C ALA A 124 5.93 9.52 -8.97
N LEU A 125 5.43 8.73 -8.01
CA LEU A 125 4.14 8.92 -7.39
C LEU A 125 4.26 9.18 -5.89
N THR A 126 3.26 9.85 -5.34
CA THR A 126 3.13 10.10 -3.90
C THR A 126 1.80 9.58 -3.44
N LEU A 127 1.81 8.72 -2.43
CA LEU A 127 0.60 8.32 -1.72
C LEU A 127 0.36 9.30 -0.57
N VAL A 128 -0.82 9.88 -0.53
CA VAL A 128 -1.21 10.90 0.45
C VAL A 128 -2.32 10.34 1.34
N ALA A 129 -1.95 10.09 2.59
CA ALA A 129 -2.87 9.72 3.62
C ALA A 129 -3.76 10.92 4.05
N PRO A 130 -4.85 10.70 4.78
CA PRO A 130 -5.68 11.78 5.33
C PRO A 130 -4.91 12.80 6.19
N HIS A 131 -3.74 12.42 6.70
CA HIS A 131 -2.89 13.22 7.58
C HIS A 131 -1.64 13.78 6.89
N GLY A 132 -1.39 13.43 5.61
CA GLY A 132 -0.24 13.93 4.85
C GLY A 132 0.36 12.88 3.90
N PRO A 133 1.34 13.29 3.07
CA PRO A 133 2.10 12.36 2.23
C PRO A 133 2.88 11.37 3.08
N VAL A 134 2.90 10.10 2.66
CA VAL A 134 3.75 9.07 3.28
C VAL A 134 5.10 9.03 2.56
N PRO A 135 6.21 8.82 3.28
CA PRO A 135 7.54 8.76 2.67
C PRO A 135 7.71 7.54 1.79
N GLU A 136 6.94 6.47 2.03
CA GLU A 136 6.98 5.29 1.19
C GLU A 136 5.70 4.47 1.27
N PHE A 137 5.39 3.81 0.16
CA PHE A 137 4.22 2.95 0.02
C PHE A 137 4.45 1.85 -1.00
N LEU A 138 3.74 0.75 -0.82
CA LEU A 138 3.52 -0.27 -1.84
C LEU A 138 2.00 -0.30 -2.10
N LEU A 139 1.60 -0.10 -3.36
CA LEU A 139 0.21 -0.01 -3.78
C LEU A 139 0.00 -0.91 -4.98
N HIS A 140 -0.93 -1.86 -4.84
CA HIS A 140 -1.46 -2.67 -5.92
C HIS A 140 -2.83 -2.14 -6.32
N VAL A 141 -3.09 -2.07 -7.62
CA VAL A 141 -4.38 -1.65 -8.18
C VAL A 141 -4.84 -2.69 -9.19
N GLN A 142 -6.03 -3.26 -8.97
CA GLN A 142 -6.67 -4.16 -9.92
C GLN A 142 -8.11 -3.69 -10.16
N GLY A 143 -8.36 -3.14 -11.35
CA GLY A 143 -9.68 -2.60 -11.68
C GLY A 143 -10.07 -1.44 -10.76
N ASP A 144 -11.12 -1.64 -9.96
CA ASP A 144 -11.63 -0.68 -8.97
C ASP A 144 -11.32 -1.11 -7.52
N GLU A 145 -10.37 -2.02 -7.33
CA GLU A 145 -9.87 -2.48 -6.04
C GLU A 145 -8.40 -2.08 -5.87
N ALA A 146 -8.03 -1.73 -4.64
CA ALA A 146 -6.67 -1.43 -4.28
C ALA A 146 -6.29 -2.02 -2.93
N TRP A 147 -5.05 -2.46 -2.83
CA TRP A 147 -4.42 -2.94 -1.60
C TRP A 147 -3.09 -2.25 -1.44
N PHE A 148 -2.82 -1.72 -0.26
CA PHE A 148 -1.58 -1.01 -0.02
C PHE A 148 -1.10 -1.14 1.40
N ARG A 149 0.20 -0.97 1.54
CA ARG A 149 0.87 -0.76 2.82
C ARG A 149 1.78 0.46 2.68
N TRP A 150 2.12 1.07 3.80
CA TRP A 150 2.95 2.26 3.82
C TRP A 150 3.87 2.24 5.04
N SER A 151 4.95 3.01 4.96
CA SER A 151 5.91 3.19 6.04
C SER A 151 6.17 4.69 6.26
N ASP A 152 6.46 5.10 7.50
CA ASP A 152 6.88 6.47 7.88
C ASP A 152 8.41 6.62 7.84
N GLU A 153 9.12 5.53 7.58
CA GLU A 153 10.53 5.51 7.24
C GLU A 153 10.65 4.90 5.85
N PRO A 154 11.56 5.40 4.98
CA PRO A 154 11.87 4.69 3.75
C PRO A 154 12.35 3.27 4.08
N PHE A 155 12.02 2.30 3.24
CA PHE A 155 12.45 0.91 3.33
C PHE A 155 13.95 1.03 3.20
N THR A 156 14.62 0.77 4.31
CA THR A 156 16.07 0.81 4.33
C THR A 156 16.52 -0.26 3.36
N ASP A 157 17.14 0.20 2.27
CA ASP A 157 17.95 -0.64 1.43
C ASP A 157 19.16 -1.04 2.27
N ASP A 158 19.03 -2.08 3.09
CA ASP A 158 20.16 -2.76 3.73
C ASP A 158 20.95 -3.54 2.66
N ARG A 159 21.34 -2.86 1.57
CA ARG A 159 22.35 -3.31 0.62
C ARG A 159 23.73 -2.97 1.19
N GLY A 160 24.18 -3.82 2.11
CA GLY A 160 25.57 -3.90 2.59
C GLY A 160 26.40 -4.89 1.78
#